data_AF-A0A9E6Z9C4-F1
#
_entry.id   AF-A0A9E6Z9C4-F1
#
_cell.length_a   1.000
_cell.length_b   1.000
_cell.length_c   1.000
_cell.angle_alpha   90.00
_cell.angle_beta   90.00
_cell.angle_gamma   90.00
#
_symmetry.space_group_name_H-M   'P 1'
#
loop_
_entity.id
_entity.type
_entity.pdbx_description
1 polymer ?
#
loop_
_entity_poly.entity_id
_entity_poly.type
_entity_poly.pdbx_seq_one_letter_code
_entity_poly.pdbx_strand_id
1 'polypeptide(L)'
;MCFWKSLFIETDAQLKRLKKAQGKQVLMVGHLMIYHNAFLKMKEVCAKGEIGDILKIETSRKNFGKVHAHEGVLWDIGPHDFSMILHLMGEAPKRIFSKPVDHIHKGCADTETILMDFEGAVAETQLSRIHPEKEQKVIVMGEKGTLVLDDTQPWAHKLTHYAHNIDTATGIETRATPTYVPFEEKSPLTAEMEHFFDVYGNRRTASHSSIRGRNCFENAAGCGSVFKKVYLY
;
A
#
# COMPACT_ATOMS: atom_id res chain seq x y z
N MET A 1 -7.15 -5.07 24.36
CA MET A 1 -5.88 -4.75 23.68
C MET A 1 -5.78 -5.69 22.49
N CYS A 2 -5.79 -5.14 21.27
CA CYS A 2 -5.74 -5.93 20.05
C CYS A 2 -4.74 -5.28 19.10
N PHE A 3 -3.54 -5.87 19.03
CA PHE A 3 -2.54 -5.59 17.98
C PHE A 3 -2.74 -6.66 16.90
N TRP A 4 -3.15 -6.25 15.70
CA TRP A 4 -3.51 -7.19 14.63
C TRP A 4 -2.60 -6.99 13.43
N LYS A 5 -2.00 -8.10 12.98
CA LYS A 5 -0.87 -8.16 12.05
C LYS A 5 -1.16 -7.57 10.66
N SER A 6 -2.42 -7.52 10.27
CA SER A 6 -3.01 -6.79 9.14
C SER A 6 -4.48 -7.23 9.12
N LEU A 7 -5.45 -6.33 8.98
CA LEU A 7 -6.86 -6.73 9.00
C LEU A 7 -7.59 -6.26 7.75
N PHE A 8 -7.84 -7.21 6.85
CA PHE A 8 -9.08 -7.15 6.08
C PHE A 8 -10.23 -7.57 7.00
N ILE A 9 -11.29 -6.76 7.02
CA ILE A 9 -12.55 -7.16 7.65
C ILE A 9 -13.30 -7.99 6.61
N GLU A 10 -13.22 -9.31 6.75
CA GLU A 10 -13.89 -10.25 5.85
C GLU A 10 -15.41 -10.30 6.11
N THR A 11 -15.84 -9.99 7.33
CA THR A 11 -17.23 -10.16 7.76
C THR A 11 -17.81 -8.94 8.46
N ASP A 12 -19.12 -8.70 8.25
CA ASP A 12 -19.85 -7.66 8.99
C ASP A 12 -19.86 -7.94 10.52
N ALA A 13 -19.64 -9.18 10.94
CA ALA A 13 -19.49 -9.55 12.35
C ALA A 13 -18.17 -9.01 12.95
N GLN A 14 -17.04 -9.16 12.24
CA GLN A 14 -15.77 -8.54 12.64
C GLN A 14 -15.90 -7.01 12.71
N LEU A 15 -16.57 -6.39 11.73
CA LEU A 15 -16.85 -4.95 11.76
C LEU A 15 -17.65 -4.54 12.99
N LYS A 16 -18.76 -5.23 13.28
CA LYS A 16 -19.61 -4.94 14.44
C LYS A 16 -18.82 -5.05 15.74
N ARG A 17 -17.93 -6.03 15.85
CA ARG A 17 -17.06 -6.21 17.01
C ARG A 17 -16.08 -5.04 17.17
N LEU A 18 -15.45 -4.59 16.10
CA LEU A 18 -14.55 -3.43 16.11
C LEU A 18 -15.28 -2.14 16.45
N LYS A 19 -16.45 -1.89 15.84
CA LYS A 19 -17.32 -0.74 16.18
C LYS A 19 -17.74 -0.74 17.65
N LYS A 20 -18.02 -1.91 18.24
CA LYS A 20 -18.36 -2.02 19.67
C LYS A 20 -17.18 -1.74 20.61
N ALA A 21 -15.96 -1.97 20.14
CA ALA A 21 -14.72 -1.72 20.88
C ALA A 21 -14.20 -0.27 20.68
N GLN A 22 -14.64 0.41 19.63
CA GLN A 22 -14.30 1.81 19.35
C GLN A 22 -14.67 2.71 20.54
N GLY A 23 -13.73 3.55 20.97
CA GLY A 23 -13.89 4.44 22.13
C GLY A 23 -13.74 3.76 23.50
N LYS A 24 -13.63 2.43 23.57
CA LYS A 24 -13.41 1.68 24.82
C LYS A 24 -11.98 1.16 24.97
N GLN A 25 -11.31 0.92 23.84
CA GLN A 25 -9.93 0.44 23.77
C GLN A 25 -9.23 1.11 22.59
N VAL A 26 -7.90 1.21 22.66
CA VAL A 26 -7.08 1.53 21.49
C VAL A 26 -7.14 0.34 20.54
N LEU A 27 -7.53 0.62 19.30
CA LEU A 27 -7.54 -0.31 18.17
C LEU A 27 -6.55 0.23 17.14
N MET A 28 -5.63 -0.61 16.68
CA MET A 28 -4.66 -0.24 15.67
C MET A 28 -4.48 -1.42 14.72
N VAL A 29 -4.42 -1.13 13.42
CA VAL A 29 -4.16 -2.13 12.37
C VAL A 29 -2.71 -2.06 11.97
N GLY A 30 -2.06 -3.21 11.93
CA GLY A 30 -0.63 -3.32 11.69
C GLY A 30 -0.23 -3.26 10.22
N HIS A 31 -0.55 -2.16 9.52
CA HIS A 31 -0.06 -1.96 8.15
C HIS A 31 1.42 -1.56 8.16
N LEU A 32 2.30 -2.52 8.45
CA LEU A 32 3.72 -2.29 8.73
C LEU A 32 4.42 -1.28 7.81
N MET A 33 4.18 -1.37 6.50
CA MET A 33 4.88 -0.53 5.52
C MET A 33 4.55 0.96 5.60
N ILE A 34 3.40 1.36 6.14
CA ILE A 34 3.10 2.80 6.31
C ILE A 34 3.96 3.46 7.40
N TYR A 35 4.61 2.66 8.25
CA TYR A 35 5.56 3.11 9.27
C TYR A 35 7.02 3.08 8.78
N HIS A 36 7.26 2.65 7.54
CA HIS A 36 8.60 2.62 6.99
C HIS A 36 9.09 4.04 6.68
N ASN A 37 10.21 4.47 7.27
CA ASN A 37 10.72 5.85 7.12
C ASN A 37 10.96 6.27 5.66
N ALA A 38 11.43 5.36 4.80
CA ALA A 38 11.53 5.63 3.36
C ALA A 38 10.17 5.89 2.69
N PHE A 39 9.11 5.18 3.09
CA PHE A 39 7.74 5.43 2.58
C PHE A 39 7.21 6.78 3.10
N LEU A 40 7.42 7.08 4.38
CA LEU A 40 7.07 8.39 4.94
C LEU A 40 7.79 9.52 4.21
N LYS A 41 9.07 9.33 3.88
CA LYS A 41 9.85 10.30 3.11
C LYS A 41 9.34 10.42 1.67
N MET A 42 9.02 9.31 1.00
CA MET A 42 8.39 9.31 -0.32
C MET A 42 7.09 10.13 -0.30
N LYS A 43 6.23 9.91 0.70
CA LYS A 43 4.98 10.67 0.87
C LYS A 43 5.25 12.17 1.09
N GLU A 44 6.25 12.52 1.90
CA GLU A 44 6.66 13.91 2.12
C GLU A 44 7.08 14.59 0.81
N VAL A 45 7.91 13.92 -0.01
CA VAL A 45 8.38 14.42 -1.31
C VAL A 45 7.21 14.60 -2.28
N CYS A 46 6.28 13.64 -2.33
CA CYS A 46 5.06 13.76 -3.13
C CYS A 46 4.20 14.95 -2.67
N ALA A 47 3.98 15.09 -1.36
CA ALA A 47 3.16 16.16 -0.80
C ALA A 47 3.76 17.56 -1.00
N LYS A 48 5.08 17.66 -1.15
CA LYS A 48 5.79 18.90 -1.50
C LYS A 48 5.70 19.25 -2.99
N GLY A 49 5.15 18.36 -3.83
CA GLY A 49 5.03 18.56 -5.28
C GLY A 49 6.37 18.44 -6.01
N GLU A 50 7.38 17.82 -5.41
CA GLU A 50 8.72 17.70 -6.00
C GLU A 50 8.72 16.85 -7.29
N ILE A 51 7.78 15.89 -7.40
CA ILE A 51 7.56 15.10 -8.62
C ILE A 51 6.36 15.57 -9.46
N GLY A 52 5.74 16.70 -9.12
CA GLY A 52 4.47 17.14 -9.73
C GLY A 52 3.28 16.29 -9.31
N ASP A 53 2.21 16.33 -10.10
CA ASP A 53 1.03 15.51 -9.85
C ASP A 53 1.33 14.02 -10.09
N ILE A 54 0.76 13.14 -9.25
CA ILE A 54 0.93 11.68 -9.39
C ILE A 54 0.14 11.20 -10.60
N LEU A 55 0.82 10.51 -11.52
CA LEU A 55 0.23 9.95 -12.74
C LEU A 55 -0.01 8.44 -12.62
N LYS A 56 0.97 7.72 -12.07
CA LYS A 56 0.88 6.27 -11.87
C LYS A 56 1.57 5.84 -10.58
N ILE A 57 0.97 4.89 -9.89
CA ILE A 57 1.61 4.14 -8.81
C ILE A 57 1.74 2.68 -9.23
N GLU A 58 2.91 2.09 -9.06
CA GLU A 58 3.11 0.64 -9.23
C GLU A 58 3.60 0.05 -7.92
N THR A 59 2.96 -1.02 -7.48
CA THR A 59 3.48 -1.83 -6.37
C THR A 59 3.70 -3.25 -6.82
N SER A 60 4.77 -3.85 -6.32
CA SER A 60 5.01 -5.26 -6.55
C SER A 60 5.55 -5.92 -5.30
N ARG A 61 4.93 -7.05 -4.97
CA ARG A 61 5.32 -7.89 -3.86
C ARG A 61 5.30 -9.34 -4.30
N LYS A 62 6.48 -9.82 -4.61
CA LYS A 62 6.70 -11.09 -5.32
C LYS A 62 7.80 -11.84 -4.61
N ASN A 63 7.58 -13.10 -4.28
CA ASN A 63 8.62 -14.00 -3.79
C ASN A 63 8.09 -15.43 -3.81
N PHE A 64 8.96 -16.43 -3.69
CA PHE A 64 8.52 -17.72 -3.19
C PHE A 64 8.04 -17.58 -1.75
N GLY A 65 6.74 -17.79 -1.56
CA GLY A 65 6.08 -17.74 -0.26
C GLY A 65 5.58 -19.10 0.17
N LYS A 66 5.10 -19.17 1.41
CA LYS A 66 4.30 -20.32 1.83
C LYS A 66 3.02 -20.34 1.00
N VAL A 67 2.71 -21.48 0.41
CA VAL A 67 1.44 -21.65 -0.32
C VAL A 67 0.35 -21.98 0.69
N HIS A 68 -0.71 -21.19 0.69
CA HIS A 68 -1.86 -21.38 1.55
C HIS A 68 -2.96 -22.14 0.79
N ALA A 69 -3.62 -23.08 1.46
CA ALA A 69 -4.68 -23.89 0.86
C ALA A 69 -6.07 -23.21 0.90
N HIS A 70 -6.20 -22.11 1.64
CA HIS A 70 -7.48 -21.48 1.97
C HIS A 70 -7.50 -19.95 1.80
N GLU A 71 -6.37 -19.34 1.43
CA GLU A 71 -6.23 -17.89 1.36
C GLU A 71 -5.43 -17.47 0.13
N GLY A 72 -6.04 -16.64 -0.72
CA GLY A 72 -5.40 -16.07 -1.90
C GLY A 72 -4.32 -15.05 -1.55
N VAL A 73 -3.38 -14.81 -2.47
CA VAL A 73 -2.22 -13.92 -2.24
C VAL A 73 -2.61 -12.50 -1.84
N LEU A 74 -3.72 -11.99 -2.35
CA LEU A 74 -4.23 -10.67 -2.01
C LEU A 74 -4.47 -10.49 -0.51
N TRP A 75 -5.00 -11.51 0.18
CA TRP A 75 -5.40 -11.38 1.58
C TRP A 75 -4.21 -11.38 2.54
N ASP A 76 -3.15 -12.11 2.20
CA ASP A 76 -1.93 -12.21 2.99
C ASP A 76 -1.06 -10.94 2.85
N ILE A 77 -0.77 -10.53 1.60
CA ILE A 77 0.28 -9.52 1.35
C ILE A 77 -0.20 -8.26 0.62
N GLY A 78 -1.37 -8.28 -0.01
CA GLY A 78 -1.95 -7.11 -0.67
C GLY A 78 -2.38 -5.94 0.23
N PRO A 79 -2.79 -6.10 1.51
CA PRO A 79 -3.29 -4.97 2.29
C PRO A 79 -2.21 -3.93 2.59
N HIS A 80 -0.94 -4.34 2.68
CA HIS A 80 0.17 -3.41 2.85
C HIS A 80 0.30 -2.49 1.64
N ASP A 81 0.29 -3.05 0.44
CA ASP A 81 0.41 -2.30 -0.80
C ASP A 81 -0.78 -1.34 -0.99
N PHE A 82 -2.00 -1.81 -0.71
CA PHE A 82 -3.21 -0.99 -0.81
C PHE A 82 -3.16 0.17 0.18
N SER A 83 -2.72 -0.08 1.41
CA SER A 83 -2.58 0.97 2.42
C SER A 83 -1.61 2.07 1.96
N MET A 84 -0.49 1.70 1.33
CA MET A 84 0.48 2.66 0.80
C MET A 84 -0.09 3.49 -0.35
N ILE A 85 -0.73 2.84 -1.33
CA ILE A 85 -1.39 3.52 -2.46
C ILE A 85 -2.40 4.55 -1.95
N LEU A 86 -3.25 4.15 -1.00
CA LEU A 86 -4.30 5.02 -0.48
C LEU A 86 -3.73 6.17 0.37
N HIS A 87 -2.60 5.98 1.04
CA HIS A 87 -1.90 7.06 1.75
C HIS A 87 -1.23 8.06 0.81
N LEU A 88 -0.78 7.62 -0.37
CA LEU A 88 -0.21 8.48 -1.40
C LEU A 88 -1.31 9.25 -2.15
N MET A 89 -2.40 8.59 -2.52
CA MET A 89 -3.51 9.22 -3.24
C MET A 89 -4.38 10.10 -2.34
N GLY A 90 -4.49 9.80 -1.04
CA GLY A 90 -5.34 10.54 -0.11
C GLY A 90 -6.85 10.36 -0.31
N GLU A 91 -7.24 9.57 -1.30
CA GLU A 91 -8.61 9.25 -1.67
C GLU A 91 -8.81 7.76 -1.97
N ALA A 92 -10.07 7.39 -2.20
CA ALA A 92 -10.45 6.04 -2.59
C ALA A 92 -10.48 5.91 -4.12
N PRO A 93 -10.11 4.75 -4.69
CA PRO A 93 -10.26 4.55 -6.13
C PRO A 93 -11.74 4.51 -6.52
N LYS A 94 -12.04 5.02 -7.72
CA LYS A 94 -13.35 4.99 -8.35
C LYS A 94 -13.72 3.60 -8.84
N ARG A 95 -12.74 2.86 -9.35
CA ARG A 95 -12.90 1.51 -9.90
C ARG A 95 -11.71 0.65 -9.56
N ILE A 96 -11.96 -0.65 -9.41
CA ILE A 96 -10.92 -1.64 -9.18
C ILE A 96 -11.21 -2.82 -10.11
N PHE A 97 -10.18 -3.25 -10.82
CA PHE A 97 -10.18 -4.49 -11.59
C PHE A 97 -9.14 -5.43 -10.99
N SER A 98 -9.49 -6.69 -10.79
CA SER A 98 -8.53 -7.70 -10.34
C SER A 98 -8.56 -8.93 -11.24
N LYS A 99 -7.38 -9.47 -11.52
CA LYS A 99 -7.17 -10.72 -12.22
C LYS A 99 -6.38 -11.70 -11.32
N PRO A 100 -7.07 -12.53 -10.53
CA PRO A 100 -6.44 -13.63 -9.80
C PRO A 100 -6.07 -14.79 -10.73
N VAL A 101 -4.99 -15.50 -10.40
CA VAL A 101 -4.59 -16.76 -11.04
C VAL A 101 -4.21 -17.79 -9.97
N ASP A 102 -4.87 -18.95 -10.02
CA ASP A 102 -4.68 -20.09 -9.13
C ASP A 102 -4.03 -21.27 -9.88
N HIS A 103 -2.82 -21.63 -9.49
CA HIS A 103 -2.10 -22.76 -10.10
C HIS A 103 -2.08 -23.99 -9.20
N ILE A 104 -1.97 -23.78 -7.88
CA ILE A 104 -1.71 -24.85 -6.91
C ILE A 104 -3.01 -25.35 -6.28
N HIS A 105 -3.83 -24.43 -5.76
CA HIS A 105 -5.11 -24.76 -5.13
C HIS A 105 -6.24 -24.00 -5.83
N LYS A 106 -7.18 -24.74 -6.43
CA LYS A 106 -8.33 -24.14 -7.11
C LYS A 106 -9.11 -23.22 -6.17
N GLY A 107 -9.36 -21.99 -6.60
CA GLY A 107 -10.04 -20.94 -5.84
C GLY A 107 -9.12 -20.13 -4.90
N CYS A 108 -7.84 -20.46 -4.78
CA CYS A 108 -6.86 -19.72 -3.98
C CYS A 108 -5.78 -19.14 -4.90
N ALA A 109 -5.89 -17.86 -5.24
CA ALA A 109 -4.94 -17.21 -6.14
C ALA A 109 -3.50 -17.29 -5.59
N ASP A 110 -2.57 -17.72 -6.43
CA ASP A 110 -1.13 -17.71 -6.16
C ASP A 110 -0.48 -16.40 -6.62
N THR A 111 -1.05 -15.81 -7.68
CA THR A 111 -0.71 -14.50 -8.19
C THR A 111 -1.98 -13.69 -8.45
N GLU A 112 -1.85 -12.37 -8.37
CA GLU A 112 -2.95 -11.47 -8.63
C GLU A 112 -2.44 -10.13 -9.14
N THR A 113 -3.00 -9.67 -10.26
CA THR A 113 -2.78 -8.32 -10.78
C THR A 113 -4.02 -7.48 -10.52
N ILE A 114 -3.86 -6.36 -9.83
CA ILE A 114 -4.93 -5.42 -9.51
C ILE A 114 -4.64 -4.07 -10.17
N LEU A 115 -5.67 -3.48 -10.78
CA LEU A 115 -5.67 -2.12 -11.28
C LEU A 115 -6.69 -1.29 -10.50
N MET A 116 -6.30 -0.10 -10.07
CA MET A 116 -7.13 0.86 -9.36
C MET A 116 -7.14 2.19 -10.10
N ASP A 117 -8.33 2.70 -10.34
CA ASP A 117 -8.56 3.94 -11.10
C ASP A 117 -8.92 5.07 -10.13
N PHE A 118 -8.17 6.18 -10.16
CA PHE A 118 -8.35 7.36 -9.32
C PHE A 118 -8.72 8.59 -10.17
N GLU A 119 -8.96 9.74 -9.55
CA GLU A 119 -9.05 10.97 -10.32
C GLU A 119 -7.66 11.35 -10.86
N GLY A 120 -7.48 11.28 -12.18
CA GLY A 120 -6.24 11.70 -12.84
C GLY A 120 -5.05 10.74 -12.72
N ALA A 121 -5.17 9.61 -12.02
CA ALA A 121 -4.09 8.65 -11.81
C ALA A 121 -4.58 7.20 -11.85
N VAL A 122 -3.65 6.26 -12.06
CA VAL A 122 -3.90 4.81 -11.98
C VAL A 122 -2.88 4.16 -11.04
N ALA A 123 -3.32 3.20 -10.23
CA ALA A 123 -2.41 2.32 -9.50
C ALA A 123 -2.48 0.88 -10.04
N GLU A 124 -1.33 0.23 -10.14
CA GLU A 124 -1.20 -1.19 -10.49
C GLU A 124 -0.47 -1.93 -9.37
N THR A 125 -1.02 -3.06 -8.93
CA THR A 125 -0.42 -3.91 -7.91
C THR A 125 -0.22 -5.31 -8.47
N GLN A 126 1.00 -5.84 -8.38
CA GLN A 126 1.35 -7.20 -8.79
C GLN A 126 1.78 -8.02 -7.57
N LEU A 127 0.98 -9.01 -7.23
CA LEU A 127 1.24 -9.92 -6.10
C LEU A 127 1.57 -11.32 -6.62
N SER A 128 2.60 -11.96 -6.06
CA SER A 128 2.93 -13.34 -6.42
C SER A 128 3.64 -14.09 -5.31
N ARG A 129 3.14 -15.29 -5.00
CA ARG A 129 3.79 -16.27 -4.09
C ARG A 129 4.62 -17.33 -4.81
N ILE A 130 4.64 -17.30 -6.14
CA ILE A 130 5.32 -18.28 -6.99
C ILE A 130 6.35 -17.60 -7.91
N HIS A 131 6.77 -16.38 -7.56
CA HIS A 131 7.76 -15.65 -8.33
C HIS A 131 9.18 -16.05 -7.92
N PRO A 132 10.08 -16.36 -8.87
CA PRO A 132 11.43 -16.83 -8.57
C PRO A 132 12.33 -15.77 -7.93
N GLU A 133 12.13 -14.52 -8.31
CA GLU A 133 12.88 -13.39 -7.76
C GLU A 133 12.06 -12.67 -6.69
N LYS A 134 12.72 -12.33 -5.59
CA LYS A 134 12.13 -11.50 -4.54
C LYS A 134 12.07 -10.05 -5.03
N GLU A 135 10.88 -9.48 -5.05
CA GLU A 135 10.63 -8.07 -5.33
C GLU A 135 9.68 -7.49 -4.27
N GLN A 136 10.02 -6.31 -3.76
CA GLN A 136 9.19 -5.55 -2.85
C GLN A 136 9.38 -4.06 -3.14
N LYS A 137 8.57 -3.54 -4.07
CA LYS A 137 8.73 -2.19 -4.61
C LYS A 137 7.45 -1.37 -4.56
N VAL A 138 7.64 -0.05 -4.42
CA VAL A 138 6.64 0.98 -4.69
C VAL A 138 7.29 2.00 -5.61
N ILE A 139 6.66 2.26 -6.75
CA ILE A 139 7.09 3.24 -7.73
C ILE A 139 6.00 4.28 -7.85
N VAL A 140 6.34 5.55 -7.67
CA VAL A 140 5.42 6.68 -7.82
C VAL A 140 5.93 7.55 -8.95
N MET A 141 5.22 7.54 -10.07
CA MET A 141 5.53 8.32 -11.25
C MET A 141 4.67 9.59 -11.23
N GLY A 142 5.32 10.74 -11.24
CA GLY A 142 4.68 12.03 -11.40
C GLY A 142 5.20 12.77 -12.64
N GLU A 143 4.63 13.94 -12.90
CA GLU A 143 4.94 14.77 -14.08
C GLU A 143 6.42 15.19 -14.20
N LYS A 144 7.12 15.34 -13.07
CA LYS A 144 8.47 15.94 -12.97
C LYS A 144 9.51 14.95 -12.43
N GLY A 145 9.11 13.73 -12.13
CA GLY A 145 9.98 12.80 -11.45
C GLY A 145 9.31 11.50 -11.08
N THR A 146 10.14 10.49 -10.81
CA THR A 146 9.70 9.19 -10.31
C THR A 146 10.44 8.88 -9.01
N LEU A 147 9.70 8.46 -7.99
CA LEU A 147 10.27 7.90 -6.77
C LEU A 147 10.16 6.38 -6.80
N VAL A 148 11.26 5.70 -6.50
CA VAL A 148 11.30 4.24 -6.36
C VAL A 148 11.71 3.92 -4.93
N LEU A 149 10.81 3.26 -4.19
CA LEU A 149 11.12 2.57 -2.96
C LEU A 149 11.32 1.08 -3.27
N ASP A 150 12.55 0.59 -3.19
CA ASP A 150 12.90 -0.82 -3.31
C ASP A 150 13.38 -1.37 -1.97
N ASP A 151 12.49 -2.09 -1.28
CA ASP A 151 12.77 -2.63 0.05
C ASP A 151 13.73 -3.83 0.04
N THR A 152 14.18 -4.26 -1.15
CA THR A 152 15.24 -5.29 -1.26
C THR A 152 16.65 -4.70 -1.22
N GLN A 153 16.79 -3.37 -1.38
CA GLN A 153 18.08 -2.69 -1.41
C GLN A 153 18.64 -2.38 0.00
N PRO A 154 19.96 -2.13 0.11
CA PRO A 154 20.55 -1.53 1.30
C PRO A 154 19.88 -0.20 1.65
N TRP A 155 19.79 0.13 2.94
CA TRP A 155 19.07 1.30 3.44
C TRP A 155 19.38 2.60 2.70
N ALA A 156 20.66 2.89 2.44
CA ALA A 156 21.09 4.08 1.73
C ALA A 156 20.54 4.19 0.29
N HIS A 157 20.13 3.08 -0.32
CA HIS A 157 19.68 3.00 -1.72
C HIS A 157 18.20 2.63 -1.86
N LYS A 158 17.46 2.41 -0.75
CA LYS A 158 16.06 1.98 -0.79
C LYS A 158 15.16 3.02 -1.45
N LEU A 159 15.41 4.32 -1.27
CA LEU A 159 14.62 5.39 -1.87
C LEU A 159 15.44 6.14 -2.92
N THR A 160 15.03 6.03 -4.17
CA THR A 160 15.70 6.67 -5.31
C THR A 160 14.76 7.63 -6.00
N HIS A 161 15.26 8.81 -6.35
CA HIS A 161 14.56 9.81 -7.14
C HIS A 161 15.16 9.90 -8.55
N TYR A 162 14.31 9.71 -9.54
CA TYR A 162 14.58 9.86 -10.96
C TYR A 162 13.90 11.14 -11.44
N ALA A 163 14.60 12.27 -11.32
CA ALA A 163 14.13 13.53 -11.87
C ALA A 163 14.08 13.41 -13.40
N HIS A 164 12.95 13.78 -13.99
CA HIS A 164 12.79 13.83 -15.43
C HIS A 164 11.86 14.98 -15.81
N ASN A 165 12.02 15.48 -17.01
CA ASN A 165 11.11 16.49 -17.56
C ASN A 165 10.69 16.04 -18.95
N ILE A 166 9.38 16.02 -19.19
CA ILE A 166 8.79 15.76 -20.49
C ILE A 166 8.42 17.11 -21.07
N ASP A 167 9.14 17.55 -22.10
CA ASP A 167 8.69 18.68 -22.89
C ASP A 167 7.46 18.23 -23.70
N THR A 168 6.27 18.65 -23.26
CA THR A 168 5.00 18.28 -23.90
C THR A 168 4.84 18.82 -25.32
N ALA A 169 5.60 19.86 -25.71
CA ALA A 169 5.56 20.41 -27.06
C ALA A 169 6.39 19.58 -28.05
N THR A 170 7.49 18.98 -27.59
CA THR A 170 8.41 18.22 -28.45
C THR A 170 8.34 16.70 -28.22
N GLY A 171 7.76 16.26 -27.10
CA GLY A 171 7.72 14.87 -26.65
C GLY A 171 9.07 14.35 -26.14
N ILE A 172 10.09 15.21 -25.99
CA ILE A 172 11.43 14.81 -25.58
C ILE A 172 11.49 14.69 -24.05
N GLU A 173 11.87 13.50 -23.57
CA GLU A 173 12.13 13.25 -22.16
C GLU A 173 13.62 13.49 -21.85
N THR A 174 13.90 14.39 -20.90
CA THR A 174 15.25 14.53 -20.35
C THR A 174 15.32 13.79 -19.02
N ARG A 175 16.24 12.82 -18.93
CA ARG A 175 16.47 12.02 -17.72
C ARG A 175 17.73 12.49 -17.00
N ALA A 176 17.59 12.89 -15.75
CA ALA A 176 18.74 13.16 -14.89
C ALA A 176 19.35 11.86 -14.37
N THR A 177 20.59 11.94 -13.88
CA THR A 177 21.18 10.85 -13.10
C THR A 177 20.32 10.61 -11.84
N PRO A 178 19.94 9.36 -11.54
CA PRO A 178 19.15 9.05 -10.35
C PRO A 178 19.91 9.45 -9.08
N THR A 179 19.19 9.94 -8.07
CA THR A 179 19.76 10.33 -6.78
C THR A 179 19.12 9.54 -5.65
N TYR A 180 19.89 9.21 -4.62
CA TYR A 180 19.35 8.57 -3.43
C TYR A 180 18.80 9.62 -2.47
N VAL A 181 17.57 9.42 -2.01
CA VAL A 181 16.90 10.33 -1.09
C VAL A 181 17.24 9.93 0.34
N PRO A 182 17.85 10.80 1.15
CA PRO A 182 18.21 10.47 2.52
C PRO A 182 16.98 10.41 3.42
N PHE A 183 16.98 9.44 4.32
CA PHE A 183 15.99 9.29 5.40
C PHE A 183 16.65 8.52 6.57
N GLU A 184 16.05 8.60 7.76
CA GLU A 184 16.57 7.91 8.95
C GLU A 184 16.32 6.39 8.84
N GLU A 185 17.37 5.58 9.01
CA GLU A 185 17.24 4.13 9.10
C GLU A 185 16.53 3.75 10.41
N LYS A 186 15.35 3.15 10.29
CA LYS A 186 14.59 2.64 11.41
C LYS A 186 13.71 1.48 10.99
N SER A 187 13.73 0.41 11.79
CA SER A 187 12.83 -0.73 11.59
C SER A 187 11.36 -0.27 11.60
N PRO A 188 10.57 -0.58 10.56
CA PRO A 188 9.15 -0.24 10.52
C PRO A 188 8.36 -0.83 11.68
N LEU A 189 8.74 -2.03 12.15
CA LEU A 189 8.08 -2.68 13.29
C LEU A 189 8.34 -1.92 14.58
N THR A 190 9.56 -1.43 14.76
CA THR A 190 9.89 -0.59 15.92
C THR A 190 9.09 0.71 15.88
N ALA A 191 9.04 1.38 14.73
CA ALA A 191 8.25 2.61 14.55
C ALA A 191 6.75 2.38 14.80
N GLU A 192 6.20 1.27 14.31
CA GLU A 192 4.81 0.87 14.54
C GLU A 192 4.53 0.62 16.03
N MET A 193 5.40 -0.11 16.73
CA MET A 193 5.26 -0.39 18.16
C MET A 193 5.37 0.87 19.01
N GLU A 194 6.32 1.75 18.71
CA GLU A 194 6.45 3.06 19.37
C GLU A 194 5.18 3.90 19.16
N HIS A 195 4.65 3.95 17.94
CA HIS A 195 3.39 4.64 17.66
C HIS A 195 2.24 4.05 18.47
N PHE A 196 2.15 2.72 18.54
CA PHE A 196 1.14 2.04 19.34
C PHE A 196 1.23 2.42 20.83
N PHE A 197 2.44 2.44 21.41
CA PHE A 197 2.63 2.82 22.81
C PHE A 197 2.34 4.30 23.07
N ASP A 198 2.69 5.19 22.15
CA ASP A 198 2.35 6.62 22.26
C ASP A 198 0.83 6.84 22.29
N VAL A 199 0.12 6.20 21.36
CA VAL A 199 -1.35 6.26 21.26
C VAL A 199 -1.99 5.68 22.52
N TYR A 200 -1.47 4.54 23.00
CA TYR A 200 -1.93 3.90 24.23
C TYR A 200 -1.71 4.76 25.46
N GLY A 201 -0.50 5.28 25.66
CA GLY A 201 -0.12 6.10 26.82
C GLY A 201 -0.87 7.42 26.88
N ASN A 202 -1.07 8.07 25.72
CA ASN A 202 -1.76 9.37 25.65
C ASN A 202 -3.29 9.26 25.55
N ARG A 203 -3.86 8.04 25.56
CA ARG A 203 -5.29 7.77 25.28
C ARG A 203 -5.82 8.51 24.04
N ARG A 204 -4.96 8.72 23.04
CA ARG A 204 -5.37 9.34 21.78
C ARG A 204 -6.06 8.29 20.92
N THR A 205 -6.99 8.72 20.08
CA THR A 205 -7.32 7.94 18.89
C THR A 205 -6.09 7.96 17.99
N ALA A 206 -5.59 6.81 17.54
CA ALA A 206 -4.47 6.81 16.61
C ALA A 206 -4.91 7.56 15.35
N SER A 207 -4.08 8.49 14.88
CA SER A 207 -4.33 9.24 13.65
C SER A 207 -4.38 8.31 12.42
N HIS A 208 -3.69 7.16 12.51
CA HIS A 208 -3.67 6.06 11.53
C HIS A 208 -4.64 4.91 11.91
N SER A 209 -5.51 5.13 12.91
CA SER A 209 -6.56 4.21 13.33
C SER A 209 -7.94 4.85 13.26
N SER A 210 -8.06 6.01 12.63
CA SER A 210 -9.37 6.60 12.46
C SER A 210 -10.05 5.76 11.39
N ILE A 211 -11.01 4.93 11.80
CA ILE A 211 -11.93 4.25 10.89
C ILE A 211 -12.63 5.35 10.06
N ARG A 212 -11.95 5.86 9.04
CA ARG A 212 -12.51 6.59 7.93
C ARG A 212 -12.82 5.52 6.91
N GLY A 213 -13.74 4.64 7.30
CA GLY A 213 -14.34 3.67 6.41
C GLY A 213 -15.06 4.42 5.31
N ARG A 214 -14.33 4.77 4.25
CA ARG A 214 -14.95 5.01 2.96
C ARG A 214 -15.22 3.62 2.40
N ASN A 215 -16.47 3.36 2.04
CA ASN A 215 -16.84 2.16 1.30
C ASN A 215 -16.14 2.24 -0.08
N CYS A 216 -14.90 1.79 -0.21
CA CYS A 216 -14.16 1.97 -1.46
C CYS A 216 -14.43 0.85 -2.49
N PHE A 217 -15.38 -0.07 -2.23
CA PHE A 217 -15.41 -1.36 -2.93
C PHE A 217 -16.79 -1.81 -3.45
N GLU A 218 -17.83 -0.97 -3.40
CA GLU A 218 -19.18 -1.40 -3.79
C GLU A 218 -19.36 -1.67 -5.30
N ASN A 219 -18.46 -1.20 -6.19
CA ASN A 219 -18.62 -1.30 -7.64
C ASN A 219 -17.39 -1.86 -8.39
N ALA A 220 -16.92 -3.06 -8.01
CA ALA A 220 -15.99 -3.81 -8.85
C ALA A 220 -16.77 -4.62 -9.92
N ALA A 221 -17.01 -4.04 -11.09
CA ALA A 221 -17.63 -4.75 -12.21
C ALA A 221 -16.70 -5.91 -12.66
N GLY A 222 -17.21 -7.14 -12.61
CA GLY A 222 -16.48 -8.35 -13.04
C GLY A 222 -15.77 -9.13 -11.92
N CYS A 223 -15.63 -8.56 -10.72
CA CYS A 223 -15.19 -9.31 -9.54
C CYS A 223 -16.41 -9.96 -8.87
N GLY A 224 -16.62 -11.25 -9.10
CA GLY A 224 -17.63 -12.00 -8.33
C GLY A 224 -17.37 -11.88 -6.84
N SER A 225 -18.12 -11.05 -6.11
CA SER A 225 -18.14 -10.96 -4.64
C SER A 225 -16.81 -10.76 -3.87
N VAL A 226 -15.67 -10.53 -4.55
CA VAL A 226 -14.33 -10.57 -3.94
C VAL A 226 -14.06 -9.41 -2.97
N PHE A 227 -14.64 -8.23 -3.19
CA PHE A 227 -14.36 -7.06 -2.37
C PHE A 227 -15.61 -6.56 -1.66
N LYS A 228 -15.98 -7.20 -0.54
CA LYS A 228 -17.17 -6.77 0.23
C LYS A 228 -16.95 -5.59 1.18
N LYS A 229 -15.72 -5.12 1.39
CA LYS A 229 -15.29 -3.82 1.99
C LYS A 229 -13.83 -3.93 2.43
N VAL A 230 -12.90 -3.19 1.82
CA VAL A 230 -11.63 -2.86 2.51
C VAL A 230 -11.86 -1.56 3.25
N TYR A 231 -11.62 -1.61 4.56
CA TYR A 231 -11.72 -0.42 5.39
C TYR A 231 -10.37 0.26 5.40
N LEU A 232 -10.37 1.52 4.98
CA LEU A 232 -9.29 2.45 5.28
C LEU A 232 -9.29 2.74 6.79
N TYR A 233 -8.12 2.61 7.42
CA TYR A 233 -7.85 2.92 8.83
C TYR A 233 -6.92 4.13 8.95
#